data_AF-A0A2Z2KW19-F1
#
_entry.id   AF-A0A2Z2KW19-F1
#
_cell.length_a   1.000
_cell.length_b   1.000
_cell.length_c   1.000
_cell.angle_alpha   90.00
_cell.angle_beta   90.00
_cell.angle_gamma   90.00
#
_symmetry.space_group_name_H-M   'P 1'
#
loop_
_entity.id
_entity.type
_entity.pdbx_description
1 polymer ?
#
loop_
_entity_poly.entity_id
_entity_poly.type
_entity_poly.pdbx_seq_one_letter_code
_entity_poly.pdbx_strand_id
1 'polypeptide(L)' 'MIFAVIARLRCAKCWATQILKKTLPPGQLPVIIAVTANALKGDREKCLEAGMDDYISKPLGIEALNRLISKYI' A
#
# COMPACT_ATOMS: atom_id res chain seq x y z
N MET A 1 -6.21 0.07 10.88
CA MET A 1 -6.99 0.03 9.62
C MET A 1 -6.02 -0.05 8.46
N ILE A 2 -6.14 -1.05 7.59
CA ILE A 2 -5.25 -1.23 6.44
C ILE A 2 -5.96 -0.63 5.23
N PHE A 3 -5.39 0.42 4.64
CA PHE A 3 -5.89 0.99 3.38
C PHE A 3 -5.17 0.33 2.21
N ALA A 4 -5.90 -0.47 1.44
CA ALA A 4 -5.41 -1.14 0.24
C ALA A 4 -5.69 -0.28 -1.00
N VAL A 5 -4.64 0.28 -1.62
CA VAL A 5 -4.79 1.05 -2.86
C VAL A 5 -4.69 0.12 -4.06
N ILE A 6 -5.79 -0.10 -4.78
CA ILE A 6 -5.83 -0.92 -6.00
C ILE A 6 -5.16 -0.16 -7.15
N ALA A 7 -3.96 -0.58 -7.55
CA ALA A 7 -3.17 0.07 -8.57
C ALA A 7 -3.70 -0.24 -9.98
N ARG A 8 -4.46 0.70 -10.55
CA ARG A 8 -4.55 0.87 -12.01
C ARG A 8 -3.66 2.05 -12.38
N LEU A 9 -2.69 1.82 -13.27
CA LEU A 9 -1.64 2.77 -13.61
C LEU A 9 -2.18 4.12 -14.12
N ARG A 10 -1.99 5.21 -13.34
CA ARG A 10 -1.59 6.56 -13.79
C ARG A 10 -1.48 7.49 -12.58
N CYS A 11 -0.29 8.05 -12.33
CA CYS A 11 0.10 9.22 -11.50
C CYS A 11 -0.56 9.56 -10.13
N ALA A 12 -1.75 9.10 -9.78
CA ALA A 12 -2.43 9.45 -8.52
C ALA A 12 -1.94 8.66 -7.29
N LYS A 13 -1.05 7.66 -7.49
CA LYS A 13 -0.68 6.66 -6.49
C LYS A 13 0.10 7.23 -5.29
N CYS A 14 0.96 8.23 -5.51
CA CYS A 14 1.81 8.78 -4.46
C CYS A 14 1.10 9.86 -3.64
N TRP A 15 0.11 10.53 -4.23
CA TRP A 15 -0.61 11.61 -3.56
C TRP A 15 -1.46 11.13 -2.39
N ALA A 16 -2.11 9.97 -2.51
CA ALA A 16 -2.94 9.45 -1.43
C ALA A 16 -2.13 9.23 -0.13
N THR A 17 -0.96 8.61 -0.24
CA THR A 17 -0.06 8.36 0.91
C THR A 17 0.48 9.66 1.49
N GLN A 18 0.88 10.61 0.64
CA GLN A 18 1.38 11.91 1.07
C GLN A 18 0.31 12.76 1.75
N ILE A 19 -0.94 12.73 1.26
CA ILE A 19 -2.08 13.42 1.88
C ILE A 19 -2.35 12.82 3.26
N LEU A 20 -2.43 11.50 3.38
CA LEU A 20 -2.66 10.84 4.67
C LEU A 20 -1.57 11.18 5.70
N LYS A 21 -0.29 11.18 5.30
CA LYS A 21 0.82 11.57 6.18
C LYS A 21 0.80 13.05 6.58
N LYS A 22 0.24 13.93 5.76
CA LYS A 22 0.07 15.35 6.10
C LYS A 22 -1.15 15.62 6.97
N THR A 23 -2.23 14.87 6.77
CA THR A 23 -3.50 15.08 7.46
C THR A 23 -3.55 14.39 8.81
N LEU A 24 -2.89 13.24 8.97
CA LEU A 24 -2.94 12.45 10.20
C LEU A 24 -1.66 12.60 11.03
N PRO A 25 -1.78 12.74 12.36
CA PRO A 25 -0.63 12.71 13.24
C PRO A 25 0.04 11.33 13.24
N PRO A 26 1.36 11.25 13.50
CA PRO A 26 2.13 10.01 13.39
C PRO A 26 1.64 8.86 14.30
N GLY A 27 0.87 9.14 15.36
CA GLY A 27 0.25 8.13 16.22
C GLY A 27 -1.07 7.54 15.72
N GLN A 28 -1.62 8.06 14.61
CA GLN A 28 -2.88 7.60 14.01
C GLN A 28 -2.72 7.23 12.53
N LEU A 29 -1.49 7.16 12.04
CA LEU A 29 -1.24 6.82 10.64
C LEU A 29 -1.67 5.36 10.38
N PRO A 30 -2.62 5.09 9.48
CA PRO A 30 -2.94 3.74 9.09
C PRO A 30 -1.78 3.13 8.31
N VAL A 31 -1.65 1.80 8.36
CA VAL A 31 -0.72 1.07 7.51
C VAL A 31 -1.24 1.11 6.07
N ILE A 32 -0.40 1.59 5.15
CA ILE A 32 -0.75 1.77 3.73
C ILE A 32 -0.01 0.72 2.92
N ILE A 33 -0.77 -0.23 2.37
CA ILE A 33 -0.24 -1.33 1.56
C ILE A 33 -0.67 -1.11 0.12
N ALA A 34 0.29 -1.05 -0.80
CA ALA A 34 0.03 -0.98 -2.22
C ALA A 34 -0.46 -2.35 -2.72
N VAL A 35 -1.58 -2.38 -3.44
CA VAL A 35 -2.12 -3.62 -3.99
C VAL A 35 -2.24 -3.50 -5.50
N THR A 36 -1.42 -4.20 -6.28
CA THR A 36 -1.49 -4.15 -7.75
C THR A 36 -2.18 -5.37 -8.35
N ALA A 37 -2.92 -5.17 -9.45
CA ALA A 37 -3.45 -6.26 -10.27
C ALA A 37 -2.44 -6.79 -11.29
N ASN A 38 -1.43 -5.99 -11.65
CA ASN A 38 -0.38 -6.34 -12.61
C ASN A 38 0.95 -5.82 -12.09
N ALA A 39 1.76 -6.71 -11.51
CA ALA A 39 3.06 -6.34 -10.94
C ALA A 39 4.09 -6.18 -12.06
N LEU A 40 4.35 -4.94 -12.43
CA LEU A 40 5.46 -4.61 -13.31
C LEU A 40 6.73 -4.46 -12.47
N LYS A 41 7.86 -4.91 -13.02
CA LYS A 41 9.18 -4.74 -12.41
C LYS A 41 9.43 -3.23 -12.20
N GLY A 42 9.72 -2.80 -10.98
CA GLY A 42 9.87 -1.38 -10.63
C GLY A 42 8.65 -0.72 -9.98
N ASP A 43 7.47 -1.33 -9.99
CA ASP A 43 6.28 -0.76 -9.32
C ASP A 43 6.39 -0.86 -7.79
N ARG A 44 7.05 -1.90 -7.29
CA ARG A 44 7.28 -2.09 -5.85
C ARG A 44 8.13 -0.95 -5.30
N GLU A 45 9.26 -0.69 -5.95
CA GLU A 45 10.23 0.35 -5.57
C GLU A 45 9.55 1.72 -5.58
N LYS A 46 8.82 2.06 -6.65
CA LYS A 46 8.07 3.32 -6.75
C LYS A 46 7.02 3.49 -5.65
N CYS A 47 6.33 2.42 -5.25
CA CYS A 47 5.34 2.45 -4.18
C CYS A 47 5.99 2.66 -2.81
N LEU A 48 7.11 1.99 -2.54
CA LEU A 48 7.86 2.16 -1.30
C LEU A 48 8.50 3.56 -1.21
N GLU A 49 9.08 4.06 -2.31
CA GLU A 49 9.62 5.43 -2.40
C GLU A 49 8.54 6.49 -2.19
N ALA A 50 7.29 6.22 -2.59
CA ALA A 50 6.15 7.11 -2.33
C ALA A 50 5.74 7.17 -0.86
N GLY A 51 6.33 6.33 -0.01
CA GLY A 51 6.10 6.27 1.42
C GLY A 51 5.01 5.27 1.84
N MET A 52 4.69 4.28 1.01
CA MET A 52 3.85 3.14 1.40
C MET A 52 4.66 2.17 2.28
N ASP A 53 3.99 1.49 3.21
CA ASP A 53 4.63 0.59 4.16
C ASP A 53 4.93 -0.79 3.56
N ASP A 54 4.04 -1.24 2.66
CA ASP A 54 4.19 -2.54 2.02
C ASP A 54 3.61 -2.55 0.59
N TYR A 55 3.93 -3.60 -0.15
CA TYR A 55 3.48 -3.81 -1.53
C TYR A 55 3.13 -5.27 -1.75
N ILE A 56 1.95 -5.51 -2.32
CA ILE A 56 1.49 -6.84 -2.67
C ILE A 56 0.84 -6.88 -4.05
N SER A 57 1.12 -7.95 -4.80
CA SER A 57 0.57 -8.19 -6.13
C SER A 57 -0.54 -9.23 -6.09
N LYS A 58 -1.62 -9.00 -6.84
CA LYS A 58 -2.65 -10.01 -7.10
C LYS A 58 -2.07 -11.12 -7.98
N PRO A 59 -2.58 -12.36 -7.85
CA PRO A 59 -3.69 -12.77 -6.97
C PRO A 59 -3.28 -12.81 -5.49
N LEU A 60 -4.10 -12.17 -4.63
CA LEU A 60 -3.90 -12.19 -3.17
C LEU A 60 -4.74 -13.35 -2.63
N GLY A 61 -4.10 -14.41 -2.15
CA GLY A 61 -4.81 -15.45 -1.41
C GLY A 61 -5.29 -14.92 -0.05
N ILE A 62 -6.38 -15.50 0.48
CA ILE A 62 -6.87 -15.21 1.84
C ILE A 62 -5.76 -15.41 2.87
N GLU A 63 -4.92 -16.44 2.68
CA GLU A 63 -3.76 -16.72 3.53
C GLU A 63 -2.70 -15.61 3.49
N ALA A 64 -2.42 -15.06 2.30
CA ALA A 64 -1.45 -13.98 2.15
C ALA A 64 -1.98 -12.68 2.79
N LEU A 65 -3.29 -12.43 2.66
CA LEU A 65 -3.95 -11.32 3.34
C LEU A 65 -3.93 -11.49 4.86
N ASN A 66 -4.24 -12.68 5.38
CA ASN A 66 -4.17 -12.98 6.81
C ASN A 66 -2.76 -12.79 7.35
N ARG A 67 -1.73 -13.27 6.64
CA ARG A 67 -0.32 -13.04 7.03
C ARG A 67 0.03 -11.56 7.07
N LEU A 68 -0.43 -10.77 6.10
CA LEU A 68 -0.21 -9.32 6.10
C LEU A 68 -0.93 -8.64 7.27
N ILE A 69 -2.19 -9.00 7.53
CA ILE A 69 -2.95 -8.45 8.64
C ILE A 69 -2.26 -8.79 9.98
N SER A 70 -1.88 -10.05 10.19
CA SER A 70 -1.15 -10.51 11.38
C SER A 70 0.23 -9.88 11.56
N LYS A 71 0.84 -9.32 10.51
CA LYS A 71 2.10 -8.58 10.60
C LYS A 71 1.93 -7.19 11.21
N TYR A 72 0.74 -6.59 11.09
CA TYR A 72 0.47 -5.19 11.45
C TYR A 72 -0.64 -5.01 12.51
N ILE A 73 -1.27 -6.10 12.97
CA ILE A 73 -2.10 -6.17 14.18
C ILE A 73 -1.22 -6.60 15.34
#